data_AF-A0A2J6HX49-F1
#
_entry.id   AF-A0A2J6HX49-F1
#
_cell.length_a   1.000
_cell.length_b   1.000
_cell.length_c   1.000
_cell.angle_alpha   90.00
_cell.angle_beta   90.00
_cell.angle_gamma   90.00
#
_symmetry.space_group_name_H-M   'P 1'
#
loop_
_entity.id
_entity.type
_entity.pdbx_description
1 polymer ?
#
loop_
_entity_poly.entity_id
_entity_poly.type
_entity_poly.pdbx_seq_one_letter_code
_entity_poly.pdbx_strand_id
1 'polypeptide(L)' 'VDFVEECQPGDLAFFGEENQSINHVGMLLSSNNIIHCSRKVKVDSFDHNGIFSDKTYSHKLRVIKRIKS' A
#
# COMPACT_ATOMS: atom_id res chain seq x y z
N VAL A 1 12.48 1.22 2.24
CA VAL A 1 12.20 1.16 0.80
C VAL A 1 11.67 2.53 0.52
N ASP A 2 12.47 3.32 -0.16
CA ASP A 2 12.32 4.78 -0.07
C ASP A 2 11.50 5.30 -1.25
N PHE A 3 11.46 4.52 -2.34
CA PHE A 3 10.68 4.79 -3.54
C PHE A 3 9.83 3.58 -3.95
N VAL A 4 8.68 3.84 -4.58
CA VAL A 4 7.74 2.78 -5.04
C VAL A 4 8.41 1.89 -6.09
N GLU A 5 9.28 2.46 -6.90
CA GLU A 5 10.04 1.79 -7.95
C GLU A 5 11.05 0.77 -7.41
N GLU A 6 11.49 0.92 -6.15
CA GLU A 6 12.44 -0.01 -5.48
C GLU A 6 11.73 -1.16 -4.74
N CYS A 7 10.40 -1.16 -4.76
CA CYS A 7 9.61 -2.15 -4.07
C CYS A 7 9.73 -3.52 -4.72
N GLN A 8 9.65 -4.56 -3.90
CA GLN A 8 9.65 -5.95 -4.33
C GLN A 8 8.34 -6.62 -3.89
N PRO A 9 7.90 -7.68 -4.60
CA PRO A 9 6.81 -8.52 -4.13
C PRO A 9 7.09 -9.00 -2.70
N GLY A 10 6.10 -8.87 -1.82
CA GLY A 10 6.21 -9.21 -0.40
C GLY A 10 6.53 -8.03 0.53
N ASP A 11 6.93 -6.87 0.01
CA ASP A 11 7.03 -5.64 0.80
C ASP A 11 5.65 -5.25 1.36
N LEU A 12 5.62 -4.65 2.55
CA LEU A 12 4.38 -4.17 3.18
C LEU A 12 4.25 -2.66 3.00
N ALA A 13 3.14 -2.23 2.41
CA ALA A 13 2.75 -0.83 2.34
C ALA A 13 1.77 -0.49 3.47
N PHE A 14 2.08 0.58 4.20
CA PHE A 14 1.31 1.07 5.33
C PHE A 14 0.65 2.41 5.00
N PHE A 15 -0.61 2.53 5.39
CA PHE A 15 -1.46 3.64 5.01
C PHE A 15 -2.13 4.29 6.23
N GLY A 16 -2.42 5.58 6.12
CA GLY A 16 -3.04 6.36 7.18
C GLY A 16 -3.04 7.85 6.86
N GLU A 17 -3.69 8.64 7.70
CA GLU A 17 -3.70 10.10 7.58
C GLU A 17 -2.39 10.72 8.09
N GLU A 18 -2.11 11.95 7.67
CA GLU A 18 -0.82 12.61 7.94
C GLU A 18 -0.50 12.77 9.43
N ASN A 19 -1.54 13.00 10.24
CA ASN A 19 -1.44 13.25 11.68
C ASN A 19 -2.03 12.12 12.53
N GLN A 20 -2.26 10.93 11.93
CA GLN A 20 -2.85 9.79 12.63
C GLN A 20 -1.91 8.58 12.57
N SER A 21 -2.20 7.61 13.43
CA SER A 21 -1.54 6.31 13.34
C SER A 21 -1.88 5.62 12.01
N ILE A 22 -0.99 4.71 11.61
CA ILE A 22 -1.26 3.78 10.52
C ILE A 22 -2.52 2.97 10.85
N ASN A 23 -3.48 2.94 9.92
CA ASN A 23 -4.77 2.29 10.11
C ASN A 23 -5.08 1.21 9.06
N HIS A 24 -4.24 1.07 8.04
CA HIS A 24 -4.40 0.08 6.99
C HIS A 24 -3.03 -0.43 6.50
N VAL A 25 -3.00 -1.68 6.05
CA VAL A 25 -1.80 -2.35 5.53
C VAL A 25 -2.17 -3.27 4.36
N GLY A 26 -1.25 -3.42 3.42
CA GLY A 26 -1.33 -4.44 2.38
C GLY A 26 0.05 -4.90 1.94
N MET A 27 0.08 -6.00 1.21
CA MET A 27 1.31 -6.59 0.68
C MET A 27 1.43 -6.29 -0.81
N LEU A 28 2.59 -5.78 -1.22
CA LEU A 28 2.87 -5.46 -2.61
C LEU A 28 3.05 -6.75 -3.41
N LEU A 29 2.38 -6.82 -4.56
CA LEU A 29 2.56 -7.89 -5.54
C LEU A 29 3.47 -7.46 -6.70
N SER A 30 3.55 -6.15 -6.93
CA SER A 30 4.41 -5.47 -7.90
C SER A 30 4.58 -4.00 -7.50
N SER A 31 5.28 -3.20 -8.30
CA SER A 31 5.40 -1.75 -8.09
C SER A 31 4.10 -0.96 -8.23
N ASN A 32 3.02 -1.59 -8.71
CA ASN A 32 1.72 -0.92 -8.95
C ASN A 32 0.49 -1.69 -8.46
N ASN A 33 0.66 -2.92 -7.92
CA ASN A 33 -0.45 -3.72 -7.41
C ASN A 33 -0.21 -4.14 -5.97
N ILE A 34 -1.29 -4.13 -5.20
CA ILE A 34 -1.30 -4.48 -3.79
C ILE A 34 -2.44 -5.46 -3.50
N ILE A 35 -2.15 -6.53 -2.76
CA ILE A 35 -3.18 -7.35 -2.12
C ILE A 35 -3.45 -6.83 -0.72
N HIS A 36 -4.72 -6.56 -0.41
CA HIS A 36 -5.13 -6.03 0.87
C HIS A 36 -6.57 -6.44 1.19
N CYS A 37 -7.01 -6.14 2.41
CA CYS A 37 -8.40 -6.38 2.83
C CYS A 37 -9.07 -5.05 3.19
N SER A 38 -10.06 -4.65 2.39
CA SER A 38 -11.00 -3.58 2.74
C SER A 38 -12.38 -4.05 2.33
N ARG A 39 -13.20 -4.42 3.34
CA ARG A 39 -14.47 -5.18 3.23
C ARG A 39 -14.34 -6.62 2.70
N LYS A 40 -13.48 -6.85 1.72
CA LYS A 40 -13.09 -8.16 1.17
C LYS A 40 -11.61 -8.15 0.82
N VAL A 41 -11.04 -9.35 0.69
CA VAL A 41 -9.70 -9.51 0.11
C VAL A 41 -9.79 -9.19 -1.39
N LYS A 42 -8.91 -8.31 -1.86
CA LYS A 42 -8.86 -7.90 -3.27
C LYS A 42 -7.45 -7.42 -3.64
N VAL A 43 -7.23 -7.35 -4.95
CA VAL A 43 -6.05 -6.72 -5.54
C VAL A 43 -6.52 -5.41 -6.17
N ASP A 44 -5.92 -4.31 -5.74
CA ASP A 44 -6.16 -2.98 -6.29
C ASP A 44 -4.83 -2.39 -6.79
N SER A 45 -4.92 -1.36 -7.64
CA SER A 45 -3.75 -0.57 -8.01
C SER A 45 -3.38 0.41 -6.89
N PHE A 46 -2.11 0.76 -6.77
CA PHE A 46 -1.66 1.78 -5.83
C PHE A 46 -0.50 2.58 -6.42
N ASP A 47 -0.27 3.77 -5.89
CA ASP A 47 0.91 4.59 -6.16
C ASP A 47 1.28 5.42 -4.91
N HIS A 48 2.10 6.45 -5.08
CA HIS A 48 2.53 7.35 -4.01
C HIS A 48 1.37 8.09 -3.30
N ASN A 49 0.20 8.23 -3.94
CA ASN A 49 -0.97 8.85 -3.34
C ASN A 49 -1.71 7.89 -2.40
N GLY A 50 -1.74 6.60 -2.72
CA GLY A 50 -2.49 5.59 -1.97
C GLY A 50 -3.05 4.48 -2.86
N ILE A 51 -4.12 3.85 -2.40
CA ILE A 51 -4.82 2.77 -3.12
C ILE A 51 -5.89 3.37 -4.02
N PHE A 52 -5.81 3.07 -5.32
CA PHE A 52 -6.76 3.50 -6.34
C PHE A 52 -7.81 2.42 -6.60
N SER A 53 -9.07 2.73 -6.30
CA SER A 53 -10.20 1.82 -6.52
C SER A 53 -11.45 2.64 -6.83
N ASP A 54 -12.37 2.08 -7.61
CA ASP A 54 -13.63 2.75 -8.00
C ASP A 54 -13.43 4.18 -8.55
N LYS A 55 -12.34 4.40 -9.31
CA LYS A 55 -11.93 5.70 -9.89
C LYS A 55 -11.56 6.78 -8.87
N THR A 56 -11.25 6.40 -7.63
CA THR A 56 -10.87 7.34 -6.56
C THR A 56 -9.65 6.83 -5.78
N TYR A 57 -8.89 7.74 -5.18
CA TYR A 57 -7.84 7.38 -4.24
C TYR A 57 -8.39 7.26 -2.82
N SER A 58 -7.93 6.24 -2.12
CA SER A 58 -8.22 5.96 -0.71
C SER A 58 -6.92 5.55 -0.01
N HIS A 59 -6.93 5.54 1.32
CA HIS A 59 -5.81 5.06 2.14
C HIS A 59 -4.47 5.69 1.72
N LYS A 60 -4.16 6.90 2.22
CA LYS A 60 -2.93 7.63 1.85
C LYS A 60 -1.69 6.84 2.24
N LEU A 61 -0.75 6.66 1.29
CA LEU A 61 0.50 5.93 1.53
C LEU A 61 1.38 6.69 2.53
N ARG A 62 1.96 5.98 3.49
CA ARG A 62 2.85 6.56 4.52
C ARG A 62 4.25 6.00 4.45
N VAL A 63 4.38 4.68 4.40
CA VAL A 63 5.69 4.02 4.39
C VAL A 63 5.60 2.64 3.77
N ILE A 64 6.67 2.22 3.09
CA ILE A 64 6.85 0.86 2.61
C ILE A 64 8.01 0.22 3.37
N LYS A 65 7.79 -0.95 3.94
CA LYS A 65 8.82 -1.72 4.66
C LYS A 65 9.00 -3.09 4.05
N ARG A 66 10.26 -3.42 3.78
CA ARG A 66 10.70 -4.79 3.51
C ARG A 66 10.93 -5.51 4.84
N ILE A 67 10.18 -6.57 5.08
CA ILE A 67 10.38 -7.42 6.26
C ILE A 67 11.50 -8.40 5.92
N LYS A 68 12.59 -8.37 6.70
CA LYS A 68 13.67 -9.35 6.61
C LYS A 68 13.45 -10.41 7.68
N SER A 69 13.56 -11.67 7.28
CA SER A 69 13.70 -12.82 8.18
C SER A 69 15.08 -12.84 8.83
#